data_AF-A0AAQ0VC36-F1
#
_entry.id   AF-A0AAQ0VC36-F1
#
_cell.length_a   1.000
_cell.length_b   1.000
_cell.length_c   1.000
_cell.angle_alpha   90.00
_cell.angle_beta   90.00
_cell.angle_gamma   90.00
#
_symmetry.space_group_name_H-M   'P 1'
#
loop_
_entity.id
_entity.type
_entity.pdbx_description
1 polymer ?
#
loop_
_entity_poly.entity_id
_entity_poly.type
_entity_poly.pdbx_seq_one_letter_code
_entity_poly.pdbx_strand_id
1 'polypeptide(L)' 'MKTPINMLESIAADIVENTSLLEVIYRINELPPEADHAIACLIRSMQKTNETACGYIEQLSGQGGE' A
#
# COMPACT_ATOMS: atom_id res chain seq x y z
N MET A 1 -3.58 -13.00 -16.31
CA MET A 1 -4.39 -12.46 -15.19
C MET A 1 -3.73 -12.87 -13.89
N LYS A 2 -3.58 -11.97 -12.91
CA LYS A 2 -3.22 -12.38 -11.54
C LYS A 2 -4.38 -13.22 -10.98
N THR A 3 -4.08 -14.30 -10.26
CA THR A 3 -5.12 -15.02 -9.52
C THR A 3 -5.58 -14.19 -8.30
N PRO A 4 -6.76 -14.43 -7.73
CA PRO A 4 -7.19 -13.75 -6.49
C PRO A 4 -6.18 -13.91 -5.35
N ILE A 5 -5.51 -15.06 -5.26
CA ILE A 5 -4.44 -15.30 -4.28
C ILE A 5 -3.27 -14.34 -4.54
N ASN A 6 -2.80 -14.22 -5.78
CA ASN A 6 -1.70 -13.31 -6.10
C ASN A 6 -2.08 -11.83 -5.93
N MET A 7 -3.36 -11.47 -6.06
CA MET A 7 -3.86 -10.14 -5.75
C MET A 7 -3.72 -9.85 -4.25
N LEU A 8 -4.13 -10.78 -3.38
CA LEU A 8 -3.99 -10.64 -1.93
C LEU A 8 -2.52 -10.61 -1.49
N GLU A 9 -1.68 -11.49 -2.05
CA GLU A 9 -0.24 -11.50 -1.78
C GLU A 9 0.43 -10.17 -2.16
N SER A 10 0.02 -9.58 -3.28
CA SER A 10 0.52 -8.26 -3.72
C SER A 10 0.16 -7.17 -2.71
N ILE A 11 -1.10 -7.10 -2.25
CA ILE A 11 -1.52 -6.11 -1.26
C ILE A 11 -0.82 -6.33 0.08
N ALA A 12 -0.64 -7.58 0.50
CA ALA A 12 0.08 -7.89 1.73
C ALA A 12 1.54 -7.41 1.66
N ALA A 13 2.22 -7.61 0.52
CA ALA A 13 3.58 -7.09 0.31
C ALA A 13 3.64 -5.56 0.41
N ASP A 14 2.73 -4.86 -0.27
CA ASP A 14 2.67 -3.40 -0.23
C ASP A 14 2.42 -2.86 1.20
N ILE A 15 1.57 -3.54 1.98
CA ILE A 15 1.33 -3.19 3.40
C ILE A 15 2.60 -3.39 4.24
N VAL A 16 3.31 -4.50 4.05
CA VAL A 16 4.58 -4.78 4.76
C VAL A 16 5.64 -3.72 4.43
N GLU A 17 5.72 -3.27 3.17
CA GLU A 17 6.61 -2.18 2.78
C GLU A 17 6.22 -0.85 3.47
N ASN A 18 4.94 -0.52 3.50
CA ASN A 18 4.43 0.66 4.21
C ASN A 18 4.75 0.60 5.72
N THR A 19 4.58 -0.56 6.36
CA THR A 19 4.96 -0.78 7.76
C THR A 19 6.46 -0.54 7.97
N SER A 20 7.30 -1.11 7.10
CA SER A 20 8.76 -0.95 7.18
C SER A 20 9.19 0.52 7.03
N LEU A 21 8.56 1.27 6.12
CA LEU A 21 8.82 2.70 5.94
C LEU A 21 8.40 3.50 7.18
N LEU A 22 7.26 3.17 7.79
CA LEU A 22 6.80 3.82 9.02
C LEU A 22 7.76 3.61 10.18
N GLU A 23 8.30 2.39 10.34
CA GLU A 23 9.33 2.09 11.34
C GLU A 23 10.61 2.92 11.13
N VAL A 24 11.02 3.12 9.88
CA VAL A 24 12.18 3.97 9.54
C VAL A 24 11.91 5.43 9.91
N ILE A 25 10.72 5.95 9.59
CA ILE A 25 10.31 7.32 9.94
C ILE A 25 10.37 7.52 11.45
N TYR A 26 9.76 6.62 12.23
CA TYR A 26 9.69 6.76 13.69
C TYR A 26 10.98 6.42 14.44
N ARG A 27 11.95 5.77 13.80
CA ARG A 27 13.29 5.59 14.40
C ARG A 27 14.00 6.93 14.60
N ILE A 28 13.60 7.95 13.85
CA ILE A 28 14.11 9.32 13.98
C ILE A 28 13.24 10.04 15.01
N ASN A 29 13.56 9.89 16.30
CA ASN A 29 12.78 10.40 17.45
C ASN A 29 12.45 11.90 17.40
N GLU A 30 13.20 12.68 16.62
CA GLU A 30 13.08 14.14 16.57
C GLU A 30 12.22 14.67 15.41
N LEU A 31 11.70 13.78 14.54
CA LEU A 31 10.88 14.13 13.36
C LEU A 31 11.33 15.45 12.69
N PRO A 32 12.58 15.50 12.21
CA PRO A 32 13.12 16.72 11.60
C PRO A 32 12.37 17.03 10.29
N PRO A 33 12.55 18.20 9.67
CA PRO A 33 11.85 18.56 8.43
C PRO A 33 11.96 17.52 7.30
N GLU A 34 13.01 16.71 7.27
CA GLU A 34 13.19 15.60 6.33
C GLU A 34 12.17 14.46 6.54
N ALA A 35 11.61 14.34 7.75
CA ALA A 35 10.54 13.40 8.06
C ALA A 35 9.24 13.77 7.33
N ASP A 36 8.97 15.05 7.07
CA ASP A 36 7.78 15.47 6.29
C ASP A 36 7.80 14.86 4.88
N HIS A 37 8.99 14.82 4.25
CA HIS A 37 9.14 14.20 2.95
C HIS A 37 8.89 12.69 3.01
N ALA A 38 9.44 11.99 4.02
CA ALA A 38 9.25 10.56 4.21
C ALA A 38 7.78 10.21 4.55
N ILE A 39 7.11 11.01 5.37
CA ILE A 39 5.68 10.90 5.67
C ILE A 39 4.85 11.09 4.41
N ALA A 40 5.17 12.10 3.59
CA ALA A 40 4.48 12.31 2.32
C ALA A 40 4.69 11.13 1.36
N CYS A 41 5.87 10.51 1.34
CA CYS A 41 6.14 9.28 0.59
C CYS A 41 5.28 8.12 1.10
N LEU A 42 5.20 7.93 2.43
CA LEU A 42 4.36 6.89 3.02
C LEU A 42 2.88 7.07 2.66
N ILE A 43 2.35 8.28 2.79
CA ILE A 43 0.95 8.58 2.46
C ILE A 43 0.65 8.21 1.00
N ARG A 44 1.52 8.62 0.06
CA ARG A 44 1.35 8.28 -1.36
C ARG A 44 1.40 6.77 -1.60
N SER A 45 2.29 6.06 -0.91
CA SER A 45 2.40 4.61 -1.01
C SER A 45 1.14 3.92 -0.49
N MET A 46 0.64 4.32 0.68
CA MET A 46 -0.62 3.78 1.24
C MET A 46 -1.83 4.09 0.35
N GLN A 47 -1.91 5.28 -0.23
CA GLN A 47 -2.95 5.63 -1.22
C GLN A 47 -2.88 4.70 -2.42
N LYS A 48 -1.66 4.41 -2.92
CA LYS A 48 -1.46 3.51 -4.05
C LYS A 48 -1.87 2.06 -3.73
N THR A 49 -1.56 1.58 -2.52
CA THR A 49 -2.02 0.28 -2.04
C THR A 49 -3.55 0.21 -2.01
N ASN A 50 -4.21 1.26 -1.51
CA ASN A 50 -5.67 1.33 -1.47
C ASN A 50 -6.29 1.35 -2.88
N GLU A 51 -5.77 2.17 -3.79
CA GLU A 51 -6.19 2.17 -5.20
C GLU A 51 -6.07 0.78 -5.83
N THR A 52 -4.96 0.09 -5.58
CA THR A 52 -4.71 -1.25 -6.11
C THR A 52 -5.70 -2.27 -5.55
N ALA A 53 -5.99 -2.21 -4.24
CA ALA A 53 -6.96 -3.08 -3.60
C ALA A 53 -8.38 -2.86 -4.16
N CYS A 54 -8.81 -1.61 -4.28
CA CYS A 54 -10.09 -1.26 -4.90
C CYS A 54 -10.16 -1.75 -6.35
N GLY A 55 -9.09 -1.54 -7.14
CA GLY A 55 -9.02 -2.01 -8.52
C GLY A 55 -9.11 -3.54 -8.66
N TYR A 56 -8.61 -4.30 -7.68
CA TYR A 56 -8.80 -5.76 -7.64
C TYR A 56 -10.24 -6.15 -7.31
N ILE A 57 -10.90 -5.45 -6.38
CA ILE A 57 -12.32 -5.67 -6.07
C ILE A 57 -13.17 -5.41 -7.32
N GLU A 58 -12.94 -4.30 -8.02
CA GLU A 58 -13.65 -3.97 -9.26
C GLU A 58 -13.47 -5.07 -10.33
N GLN A 59 -12.24 -5.53 -10.56
CA GLN A 59 -11.96 -6.61 -11.51
C GLN A 59 -12.67 -7.92 -11.17
N LEU A 60 -12.73 -8.29 -9.89
CA LEU A 60 -13.40 -9.51 -9.44
C LEU A 60 -14.93 -9.37 -9.47
N SER A 61 -15.45 -8.18 -9.16
CA SER A 61 -16.89 -7.89 -9.23
C SER A 61 -17.41 -7.86 -10.66
N GLY A 62 -16.59 -7.44 -11.63
CA GLY A 62 -16.90 -7.52 -13.06
C GLY A 62 -16.85 -8.93 -13.66
N GLN A 63 -16.27 -9.91 -12.95
CA GLN A 63 -16.17 -11.31 -13.39
C GLN A 63 -17.35 -12.20 -12.92
N GLY A 64 -18.34 -11.63 -12.22
CA GLY A 64 -19.52 -12.35 -11.72
C GLY A 64 -20.79 -12.22 -12.56
N GLY A 65 -20.70 -11.70 -13.79
CA GLY A 65 -21.83 -11.44 -14.67
C GLY A 65 -21.70 -12.08 -16.05
N GLU A 66 -21.77 -13.40 -16.11
CA GLU A 66 -22.21 -14.19 -17.28
C GLU A 66 -23.00 -15.41 -16.80
#